data_AF-I2Q6W1-F1
#
_entry.id   AF-I2Q6W1-F1
#
_cell.length_a   1.000
_cell.length_b   1.000
_cell.length_c   1.000
_cell.angle_alpha   90.00
_cell.angle_beta   90.00
_cell.angle_gamma   90.00
#
_symmetry.space_group_name_H-M   'P 1'
#
loop_
_entity.id
_entity.type
_entity.pdbx_description
1 polymer ?
#
loop_
_entity_poly.entity_id
_entity_poly.type
_entity_poly.pdbx_seq_one_letter_code
_entity_poly.pdbx_strand_id
1 'polypeptide(L)'
;MKRSLGNGLIALAAGLGIVLMLQACDRHEAGDGLKGIVATQLRKSRLVTQMLGDLLASVEAEKNAIVAGSDADSENFAAKAKALAEKVGQERQELLAAYADDHAGPEAKLLNEFSAAWEEFLAIDKELLGQAVLNTNLKAYRISASQAVQSFEDFERAIRQTVQLSTQSEAIGAIAEHGLLALGMTAKILAMQAPHIAEASDAKMDEMEREMAAYAKAARDALAAMRTLVTGQGLETLQAACAAFEAFEVVQTEVIRLSRINSNVKALALSMGLKRRVAARCEELLETLRETIDTRLSKATR
;
A
#
# COMPACT_ATOMS: atom_id res chain seq x y z
N MET A 1 82.86 14.43 55.70
CA MET A 1 82.20 13.62 54.64
C MET A 1 80.77 13.26 55.07
N LYS A 2 79.76 14.09 54.76
CA LYS A 2 78.32 13.79 54.92
C LYS A 2 77.49 14.96 54.34
N ARG A 3 77.46 15.14 53.01
CA ARG A 3 76.57 16.13 52.37
C ARG A 3 76.24 15.92 50.89
N SER A 4 76.53 14.74 50.32
CA SER A 4 76.34 14.48 48.88
C SER A 4 75.23 13.47 48.53
N LEU A 5 74.59 12.79 49.48
CA LEU A 5 73.53 11.82 49.19
C LEU A 5 72.10 12.42 49.09
N GLY A 6 71.87 13.66 49.54
CA GLY A 6 70.53 14.25 49.58
C GLY A 6 69.97 14.70 48.23
N ASN A 7 70.82 15.22 47.34
CA ASN A 7 70.34 15.84 46.10
C ASN A 7 70.04 14.82 44.99
N GLY A 8 70.63 13.62 45.04
CA GLY A 8 70.36 12.54 44.08
C GLY A 8 68.99 11.89 44.28
N LEU A 9 68.52 11.77 45.52
CA LEU A 9 67.21 11.17 45.84
C LEU A 9 66.03 12.09 45.48
N ILE A 10 66.21 13.41 45.59
CA ILE A 10 65.17 14.39 45.23
C ILE A 10 64.98 14.46 43.71
N ALA A 11 66.07 14.38 42.92
CA ALA A 11 66.00 14.37 41.47
C ALA A 11 65.34 13.08 40.91
N LEU A 12 65.59 11.93 41.53
CA LEU A 12 64.99 10.65 41.13
C LEU A 12 63.48 10.58 41.47
N ALA A 13 63.07 11.15 42.61
CA ALA A 13 61.66 11.24 42.98
C ALA A 13 60.86 12.20 42.08
N ALA A 14 61.46 13.34 41.69
CA ALA A 14 60.84 14.28 40.75
C ALA A 14 60.70 13.68 39.33
N GLY A 15 61.70 12.95 38.85
CA GLY A 15 61.64 12.25 37.56
C GLY A 15 60.58 11.15 37.51
N LEU A 16 60.43 10.37 38.58
CA LEU A 16 59.40 9.32 38.67
C LEU A 16 57.98 9.91 38.73
N GLY A 17 57.80 11.04 39.41
CA GLY A 17 56.52 11.76 39.48
C GLY A 17 56.05 12.28 38.12
N ILE A 18 56.95 12.81 37.30
CA ILE A 18 56.64 13.30 35.95
C ILE A 18 56.29 12.15 35.01
N VAL A 19 57.01 11.02 35.07
CA VAL A 19 56.69 9.84 34.26
C VAL A 19 55.34 9.24 34.66
N LEU A 20 55.01 9.20 35.95
CA LEU A 20 53.69 8.74 36.42
C LEU A 20 52.58 9.72 36.04
N MET A 21 52.83 11.03 36.02
CA MET A 21 51.87 12.02 35.55
C MET A 21 51.64 11.93 34.04
N LEU A 22 52.69 11.75 33.24
CA LEU A 22 52.58 11.57 31.79
C LEU A 22 51.84 10.26 31.46
N GLN A 23 52.16 9.16 32.17
CA GLN A 23 51.43 7.90 32.03
C GLN A 23 49.98 8.00 32.51
N ALA A 24 49.68 8.84 33.51
CA ALA A 24 48.32 9.09 33.95
C ALA A 24 47.54 9.97 32.96
N CYS A 25 48.19 10.96 32.34
CA CYS A 25 47.58 11.78 31.29
C CYS A 25 47.31 10.96 30.02
N ASP A 26 48.28 10.16 29.55
CA ASP A 26 48.10 9.25 28.41
C ASP A 26 46.97 8.24 28.65
N ARG A 27 46.87 7.70 29.87
CA ARG A 27 45.78 6.78 30.25
C ARG A 27 44.42 7.49 30.38
N HIS A 28 44.41 8.75 30.78
CA HIS A 28 43.17 9.54 30.88
C HIS A 28 42.68 9.93 29.49
N GLU A 29 43.56 10.39 28.58
CA GLU A 29 43.21 10.70 27.19
C GLU A 29 42.80 9.45 26.41
N ALA A 30 43.50 8.32 26.58
CA ALA A 30 43.10 7.05 25.98
C ALA A 30 41.76 6.53 26.54
N GLY A 31 41.50 6.73 27.84
CA GLY A 31 40.24 6.35 28.49
C GLY A 31 39.05 7.19 28.02
N ASP A 32 39.27 8.47 27.69
CA ASP A 32 38.22 9.36 27.16
C ASP A 32 37.94 9.08 25.67
N GLY A 33 38.99 8.79 24.88
CA GLY A 33 38.87 8.35 23.49
C GLY A 33 38.10 7.03 23.33
N LEU A 34 38.36 6.04 24.18
CA LEU A 34 37.65 4.76 24.14
C LEU A 34 36.15 4.92 24.47
N LYS A 35 35.81 5.75 25.46
CA LYS A 35 34.41 6.07 25.81
C LYS A 35 33.69 6.75 24.66
N GLY A 36 34.35 7.69 23.97
CA GLY A 36 33.79 8.35 22.79
C GLY A 36 33.51 7.39 21.62
N ILE A 37 34.42 6.46 21.36
CA ILE A 37 34.25 5.44 20.31
C ILE A 37 33.08 4.51 20.64
N VAL A 38 33.01 3.99 21.87
CA VAL A 38 31.92 3.09 22.31
C VAL A 38 30.56 3.81 22.26
N ALA A 39 30.48 5.05 22.73
CA ALA A 39 29.25 5.85 22.66
C ALA A 39 28.78 6.08 21.22
N THR A 40 29.72 6.35 20.30
CA THR A 40 29.42 6.54 18.88
C THR A 40 28.89 5.26 18.23
N GLN A 41 29.51 4.11 18.51
CA GLN A 41 29.08 2.82 17.98
C GLN A 41 27.70 2.39 18.53
N LEU A 42 27.45 2.62 19.81
CA LEU A 42 26.12 2.38 20.42
C LEU A 42 25.03 3.25 19.78
N ARG A 43 25.32 4.53 19.49
CA ARG A 43 24.39 5.42 18.78
C ARG A 43 24.08 4.89 17.38
N LYS A 44 25.09 4.46 16.63
CA LYS A 44 24.93 3.87 15.29
C LYS A 44 24.06 2.61 15.33
N SER A 45 24.34 1.68 16.26
CA SER A 45 23.54 0.45 16.42
C SER A 45 22.07 0.74 16.76
N ARG A 46 21.82 1.70 17.66
CA ARG A 46 20.46 2.14 17.99
C ARG A 46 19.75 2.74 16.78
N LEU A 47 20.40 3.62 16.01
CA LEU A 47 19.81 4.21 14.80
C LEU A 47 19.42 3.13 13.78
N VAL A 48 20.31 2.19 13.48
CA VAL A 48 20.01 1.12 12.51
C VAL A 48 18.86 0.23 13.00
N THR A 49 18.79 -0.04 14.30
CA THR A 49 17.67 -0.79 14.90
C THR A 49 16.34 -0.03 14.75
N GLN A 50 16.36 1.29 14.95
CA GLN A 50 15.19 2.14 14.79
C GLN A 50 14.73 2.21 13.33
N MET A 51 15.67 2.38 12.39
CA MET A 51 15.40 2.35 10.95
C MET A 51 14.73 1.05 10.52
N LEU A 52 15.20 -0.10 11.03
CA LEU A 52 14.60 -1.40 10.74
C LEU A 52 13.16 -1.47 11.25
N GLY A 53 12.91 -1.02 12.48
CA GLY A 53 11.57 -0.96 13.06
C GLY A 53 10.63 -0.06 12.26
N ASP A 54 11.06 1.15 11.91
CA ASP A 54 10.25 2.10 11.14
C ASP A 54 10.02 1.65 9.70
N LEU A 55 11.00 0.99 9.05
CA LEU A 55 10.84 0.36 7.73
C LEU A 55 9.73 -0.70 7.77
N LEU A 56 9.79 -1.64 8.72
CA LEU A 56 8.80 -2.71 8.84
C LEU A 56 7.40 -2.14 9.15
N ALA A 57 7.32 -1.17 10.05
CA ALA A 57 6.08 -0.49 10.38
C ALA A 57 5.51 0.30 9.18
N SER A 58 6.38 0.89 8.35
CA SER A 58 5.98 1.56 7.10
C SER A 58 5.35 0.56 6.13
N VAL A 59 5.97 -0.60 5.94
CA VAL A 59 5.45 -1.67 5.07
C VAL A 59 4.13 -2.24 5.61
N GLU A 60 3.96 -2.34 6.92
CA GLU A 60 2.69 -2.75 7.53
C GLU A 60 1.58 -1.70 7.29
N ALA A 61 1.88 -0.42 7.54
CA ALA A 61 0.95 0.68 7.29
C ALA A 61 0.56 0.76 5.80
N GLU A 62 1.49 0.54 4.88
CA GLU A 62 1.22 0.42 3.44
C GLU A 62 0.18 -0.67 3.15
N LYS A 63 0.40 -1.89 3.65
CA LYS A 63 -0.54 -3.01 3.44
C LYS A 63 -1.92 -2.67 3.97
N ASN A 64 -2.00 -2.02 5.14
CA ASN A 64 -3.25 -1.57 5.73
C ASN A 64 -3.94 -0.51 4.86
N ALA A 65 -3.20 0.36 4.17
CA ALA A 65 -3.77 1.31 3.23
C ALA A 65 -4.43 0.63 2.02
N ILE A 66 -3.84 -0.46 1.50
CA ILE A 66 -4.36 -1.22 0.36
C ILE A 66 -5.67 -1.94 0.70
N VAL A 67 -5.74 -2.55 1.88
CA VAL A 67 -6.89 -3.36 2.33
C VAL A 67 -7.92 -2.55 3.12
N ALA A 68 -7.73 -1.25 3.23
CA ALA A 68 -8.56 -0.37 4.02
C ALA A 68 -10.03 -0.45 3.58
N GLY A 69 -10.92 -0.61 4.57
CA GLY A 69 -12.36 -0.67 4.36
C GLY A 69 -12.97 0.70 4.05
N SER A 70 -12.22 1.80 3.99
CA SER A 70 -12.74 3.14 3.66
C SER A 70 -11.63 4.02 3.07
N ASP A 71 -12.02 5.10 2.39
CA ASP A 71 -11.07 6.08 1.86
C ASP A 71 -10.32 6.77 3.00
N ALA A 72 -11.03 7.18 4.06
CA ALA A 72 -10.43 7.82 5.23
C ALA A 72 -9.39 6.92 5.91
N ASP A 73 -9.69 5.63 6.09
CA ASP A 73 -8.72 4.68 6.66
C ASP A 73 -7.53 4.48 5.72
N SER A 74 -7.76 4.36 4.40
CA SER A 74 -6.69 4.22 3.41
C SER A 74 -5.74 5.42 3.43
N GLU A 75 -6.30 6.64 3.45
CA GLU A 75 -5.55 7.89 3.54
C GLU A 75 -4.76 7.99 4.85
N ASN A 76 -5.37 7.64 5.99
CA ASN A 76 -4.70 7.64 7.28
C ASN A 76 -3.52 6.66 7.33
N PHE A 77 -3.70 5.44 6.82
CA PHE A 77 -2.63 4.45 6.76
C PHE A 77 -1.54 4.86 5.77
N ALA A 78 -1.89 5.42 4.61
CA ALA A 78 -0.93 5.94 3.65
C ALA A 78 -0.11 7.10 4.23
N ALA A 79 -0.73 8.00 4.99
CA ALA A 79 -0.04 9.07 5.70
C ALA A 79 0.91 8.52 6.77
N LYS A 80 0.47 7.50 7.53
CA LYS A 80 1.31 6.82 8.52
C LYS A 80 2.53 6.14 7.86
N ALA A 81 2.34 5.45 6.75
CA ALA A 81 3.42 4.82 5.98
C ALA A 81 4.47 5.87 5.56
N LYS A 82 4.02 6.97 4.95
CA LYS A 82 4.90 8.08 4.54
C LYS A 82 5.68 8.67 5.71
N ALA A 83 5.02 8.94 6.84
CA ALA A 83 5.67 9.50 8.01
C ALA A 83 6.76 8.56 8.59
N LEU A 84 6.53 7.24 8.55
CA LEU A 84 7.53 6.25 8.99
C LEU A 84 8.69 6.17 8.00
N ALA A 85 8.42 6.17 6.69
CA ALA A 85 9.45 6.22 5.67
C ALA A 85 10.30 7.51 5.78
N GLU A 86 9.68 8.66 6.06
CA GLU A 86 10.41 9.91 6.29
C GLU A 86 11.39 9.81 7.46
N LYS A 87 11.02 9.13 8.56
CA LYS A 87 11.94 8.89 9.70
C LYS A 87 13.14 8.03 9.29
N VAL A 88 12.91 6.93 8.57
CA VAL A 88 14.01 6.10 8.03
C VAL A 88 14.93 6.95 7.14
N GLY A 89 14.36 7.84 6.32
CA GLY A 89 15.12 8.78 5.51
C GLY A 89 15.98 9.76 6.33
N GLN A 90 15.44 10.31 7.42
CA GLN A 90 16.17 11.20 8.33
C GLN A 90 17.31 10.47 9.05
N GLU A 91 17.03 9.29 9.59
CA GLU A 91 18.01 8.45 10.31
C GLU A 91 19.13 7.97 9.37
N ARG A 92 18.80 7.67 8.12
CA ARG A 92 19.78 7.39 7.05
C ARG A 92 20.73 8.56 6.83
N GLN A 93 20.22 9.78 6.78
CA GLN A 93 21.05 10.99 6.60
C GLN A 93 21.94 11.23 7.83
N GLU A 94 21.43 10.99 9.05
CA GLU A 94 22.22 11.06 10.27
C GLU A 94 23.38 10.04 10.26
N LEU A 95 23.10 8.79 9.84
CA LEU A 95 24.15 7.78 9.69
C LEU A 95 25.17 8.17 8.62
N LEU A 96 24.75 8.69 7.46
CA LEU A 96 25.66 9.12 6.40
C LEU A 96 26.62 10.21 6.90
N ALA A 97 26.10 11.19 7.64
CA ALA A 97 26.93 12.22 8.26
C ALA A 97 27.94 11.63 9.26
N ALA A 98 27.56 10.58 10.00
CA ALA A 98 28.45 9.88 10.93
C ALA A 98 29.54 9.02 10.26
N TYR A 99 29.55 8.93 8.93
CA TYR A 99 30.59 8.29 8.10
C TYR A 99 31.27 9.27 7.13
N ALA A 100 31.12 10.58 7.33
CA ALA A 100 31.67 11.60 6.43
C ALA A 100 33.20 11.52 6.27
N ASP A 101 33.93 11.02 7.27
CA ASP A 101 35.40 10.93 7.23
C ASP A 101 35.92 9.53 6.87
N ASP A 102 35.05 8.50 6.83
CA ASP A 102 35.40 7.10 6.51
C ASP A 102 34.43 6.52 5.47
N HIS A 103 34.60 6.97 4.22
CA HIS A 103 33.75 6.57 3.10
C HIS A 103 34.05 5.18 2.51
N ALA A 104 35.19 4.57 2.88
CA ALA A 104 35.65 3.31 2.28
C ALA A 104 35.48 2.10 3.21
N GLY A 105 35.08 2.32 4.47
CA GLY A 105 34.81 1.25 5.42
C GLY A 105 33.62 0.35 5.04
N PRO A 106 33.58 -0.89 5.55
CA PRO A 106 32.51 -1.85 5.25
C PRO A 106 31.11 -1.33 5.65
N GLU A 107 31.01 -0.59 6.75
CA GLU A 107 29.76 0.05 7.21
C GLU A 107 29.25 1.12 6.22
N ALA A 108 30.15 1.97 5.72
CA ALA A 108 29.82 3.01 4.74
C ALA A 108 29.36 2.43 3.40
N LYS A 109 29.99 1.32 2.96
CA LYS A 109 29.57 0.60 1.76
C LYS A 109 28.15 0.05 1.88
N LEU A 110 27.84 -0.65 2.99
CA LEU A 110 26.49 -1.17 3.26
C LEU A 110 25.45 -0.05 3.33
N LEU A 111 25.78 1.09 3.95
CA LEU A 111 24.87 2.24 4.03
C LEU A 111 24.60 2.90 2.67
N ASN A 112 25.60 2.92 1.77
CA ASN A 112 25.42 3.39 0.40
C ASN A 112 24.55 2.43 -0.42
N GLU A 113 24.75 1.12 -0.27
CA GLU A 113 23.91 0.10 -0.91
C GLU A 113 22.46 0.18 -0.39
N PHE A 114 22.29 0.38 0.92
CA PHE A 114 20.97 0.64 1.52
C PHE A 114 20.35 1.90 0.94
N SER A 115 21.11 3.00 0.82
CA SER A 115 20.61 4.25 0.26
C SER A 115 20.09 4.07 -1.17
N ALA A 116 20.78 3.30 -2.01
CA ALA A 116 20.31 3.00 -3.36
C ALA A 116 19.00 2.18 -3.35
N ALA A 117 18.94 1.14 -2.53
CA ALA A 117 17.72 0.33 -2.38
C ALA A 117 16.56 1.13 -1.78
N TRP A 118 16.85 2.09 -0.90
CA TRP A 118 15.89 2.96 -0.25
C TRP A 118 15.25 3.95 -1.24
N GLU A 119 16.01 4.54 -2.15
CA GLU A 119 15.44 5.40 -3.19
C GLU A 119 14.52 4.60 -4.14
N GLU A 120 14.89 3.36 -4.48
CA GLU A 120 14.01 2.44 -5.22
C GLU A 120 12.74 2.12 -4.42
N PHE A 121 12.89 1.85 -3.12
CA PHE A 121 11.77 1.61 -2.20
C PHE A 121 10.79 2.79 -2.21
N LEU A 122 11.27 4.03 -2.07
CA LEU A 122 10.45 5.24 -2.03
C LEU A 122 9.74 5.52 -3.36
N ALA A 123 10.40 5.27 -4.49
CA ALA A 123 9.79 5.45 -5.81
C ALA A 123 8.55 4.54 -5.98
N ILE A 124 8.68 3.26 -5.60
CA ILE A 124 7.58 2.29 -5.65
C ILE A 124 6.50 2.63 -4.62
N ASP A 125 6.90 3.05 -3.41
CA ASP A 125 6.00 3.45 -2.33
C ASP A 125 5.04 4.56 -2.76
N LYS A 126 5.60 5.58 -3.43
CA LYS A 126 4.85 6.74 -3.90
C LYS A 126 3.77 6.35 -4.91
N GLU A 127 4.09 5.48 -5.86
CA GLU A 127 3.14 4.97 -6.84
C GLU A 127 2.05 4.13 -6.15
N LEU A 128 2.47 3.17 -5.34
CA LEU A 128 1.58 2.25 -4.65
C LEU A 128 0.60 2.98 -3.72
N LEU A 129 1.08 3.88 -2.85
CA LEU A 129 0.23 4.63 -1.94
C LEU A 129 -0.69 5.58 -2.70
N GLY A 130 -0.25 6.13 -3.84
CA GLY A 130 -1.10 6.90 -4.74
C GLY A 130 -2.27 6.07 -5.29
N GLN A 131 -2.06 4.79 -5.59
CA GLN A 131 -3.12 3.88 -6.03
C GLN A 131 -4.03 3.43 -4.87
N ALA A 132 -3.45 3.16 -3.70
CA ALA A 132 -4.19 2.68 -2.53
C ALA A 132 -5.30 3.66 -2.13
N VAL A 133 -4.98 4.96 -2.04
CA VAL A 133 -5.94 5.99 -1.60
C VAL A 133 -7.10 6.22 -2.58
N LEU A 134 -6.94 5.88 -3.87
CA LEU A 134 -8.03 6.01 -4.83
C LEU A 134 -9.17 5.02 -4.53
N ASN A 135 -8.81 3.85 -4.00
CA ASN A 135 -9.72 2.80 -3.52
C ASN A 135 -10.86 2.47 -4.51
N THR A 136 -10.57 2.42 -5.81
CA THR A 136 -11.62 2.40 -6.84
C THR A 136 -12.37 1.08 -6.89
N ASN A 137 -11.72 -0.04 -6.58
CA ASN A 137 -12.38 -1.35 -6.58
C ASN A 137 -13.40 -1.44 -5.43
N LEU A 138 -13.07 -0.92 -4.25
CA LEU A 138 -14.02 -0.87 -3.13
C LEU A 138 -15.22 0.02 -3.45
N LYS A 139 -14.98 1.17 -4.10
CA LYS A 139 -16.05 2.07 -4.57
C LYS A 139 -16.96 1.38 -5.58
N ALA A 140 -16.37 0.70 -6.57
CA ALA A 140 -17.11 -0.06 -7.57
C ALA A 140 -17.95 -1.16 -6.90
N TYR A 141 -17.37 -1.90 -5.95
CA TYR A 141 -18.09 -2.94 -5.20
C TYR A 141 -19.27 -2.37 -4.40
N ARG A 142 -19.08 -1.23 -3.71
CA ARG A 142 -20.16 -0.57 -2.97
C ARG A 142 -21.30 -0.14 -3.88
N ILE A 143 -20.99 0.46 -5.02
CA ILE A 143 -22.00 0.90 -5.99
C ILE A 143 -22.74 -0.32 -6.57
N SER A 144 -22.00 -1.36 -6.94
CA SER A 144 -22.55 -2.65 -7.40
C SER A 144 -23.50 -3.26 -6.37
N ALA A 145 -23.05 -3.40 -5.11
CA ALA A 145 -23.80 -4.03 -4.03
C ALA A 145 -24.93 -3.16 -3.44
N SER A 146 -25.10 -1.91 -3.89
CA SER A 146 -26.16 -1.01 -3.43
C SER A 146 -26.99 -0.48 -4.60
N GLN A 147 -26.53 0.55 -5.28
CA GLN A 147 -27.28 1.25 -6.33
C GLN A 147 -27.63 0.33 -7.51
N ALA A 148 -26.73 -0.59 -7.90
CA ALA A 148 -27.03 -1.51 -9.00
C ALA A 148 -28.07 -2.54 -8.60
N VAL A 149 -27.98 -3.09 -7.38
CA VAL A 149 -29.00 -3.98 -6.80
C VAL A 149 -30.34 -3.26 -6.70
N GLN A 150 -30.39 -2.04 -6.16
CA GLN A 150 -31.62 -1.27 -6.03
C GLN A 150 -32.28 -1.00 -7.40
N SER A 151 -31.49 -0.57 -8.39
CA SER A 151 -32.00 -0.31 -9.75
C SER A 151 -32.52 -1.60 -10.40
N PHE A 152 -31.86 -2.73 -10.15
CA PHE A 152 -32.32 -4.05 -10.62
C PHE A 152 -33.62 -4.48 -9.94
N GLU A 153 -33.76 -4.28 -8.63
CA GLU A 153 -35.00 -4.60 -7.90
C GLU A 153 -36.19 -3.73 -8.36
N ASP A 154 -35.95 -2.44 -8.64
CA ASP A 154 -36.96 -1.54 -9.17
C ASP A 154 -37.38 -1.95 -10.59
N PHE A 155 -36.40 -2.35 -11.41
CA PHE A 155 -36.63 -2.92 -12.73
C PHE A 155 -37.46 -4.21 -12.65
N GLU A 156 -37.08 -5.14 -11.76
CA GLU A 156 -37.80 -6.40 -11.54
C GLU A 156 -39.25 -6.17 -11.13
N ARG A 157 -39.47 -5.26 -10.18
CA ARG A 157 -40.81 -4.92 -9.71
C ARG A 157 -41.69 -4.39 -10.83
N ALA A 158 -41.15 -3.49 -11.65
CA ALA A 158 -41.88 -2.88 -12.77
C ALA A 158 -42.22 -3.90 -13.87
N ILE A 159 -41.30 -4.83 -14.18
CA ILE A 159 -41.58 -5.93 -15.13
C ILE A 159 -42.67 -6.85 -14.59
N ARG A 160 -42.58 -7.27 -13.32
CA ARG A 160 -43.60 -8.12 -12.69
C ARG A 160 -44.98 -7.45 -12.72
N GLN A 161 -45.06 -6.16 -12.40
CA GLN A 161 -46.31 -5.41 -12.43
C GLN A 161 -46.87 -5.29 -13.86
N THR A 162 -46.00 -5.06 -14.86
CA THR A 162 -46.40 -5.03 -16.27
C THR A 162 -47.02 -6.35 -16.72
N VAL A 163 -46.42 -7.48 -16.36
CA VAL A 163 -46.96 -8.81 -16.67
C VAL A 163 -48.30 -9.03 -15.97
N GLN A 164 -48.42 -8.66 -14.70
CA GLN A 164 -49.68 -8.79 -13.93
C GLN A 164 -50.83 -7.99 -14.53
N LEU A 165 -50.57 -6.74 -14.93
CA LEU A 165 -51.58 -5.87 -15.57
C LEU A 165 -51.93 -6.32 -16.99
N SER A 166 -51.11 -7.18 -17.59
CA SER A 166 -51.34 -7.73 -18.93
C SER A 166 -52.01 -9.11 -18.92
N THR A 167 -52.45 -9.62 -17.76
CA THR A 167 -52.98 -10.99 -17.61
C THR A 167 -54.19 -11.32 -18.48
N GLN A 168 -54.99 -10.33 -18.86
CA GLN A 168 -56.14 -10.49 -19.77
C GLN A 168 -55.78 -10.29 -21.25
N SER A 169 -54.51 -10.00 -21.57
CA SER A 169 -54.04 -9.85 -22.95
C SER A 169 -53.88 -11.21 -23.61
N GLU A 170 -54.31 -11.31 -24.88
CA GLU A 170 -54.02 -12.48 -25.72
C GLU A 170 -52.50 -12.68 -25.92
N ALA A 171 -51.69 -11.62 -25.77
CA ALA A 171 -50.24 -11.64 -25.89
C ALA A 171 -49.49 -11.93 -24.57
N ILE A 172 -50.19 -12.30 -23.49
CA ILE A 172 -49.58 -12.49 -22.15
C ILE A 172 -48.36 -13.43 -22.16
N GLY A 173 -48.38 -14.51 -22.96
CA GLY A 173 -47.25 -15.43 -23.08
C GLY A 173 -45.98 -14.75 -23.58
N ALA A 174 -46.09 -13.99 -24.68
CA ALA A 174 -44.96 -13.26 -25.26
C ALA A 174 -44.50 -12.09 -24.36
N ILE A 175 -45.43 -11.40 -23.69
CA ILE A 175 -45.10 -10.34 -22.72
C ILE A 175 -44.27 -10.92 -21.56
N ALA A 176 -44.69 -12.07 -21.01
CA ALA A 176 -43.97 -12.74 -19.93
C ALA A 176 -42.61 -13.27 -20.38
N GLU A 177 -42.51 -13.85 -21.59
CA GLU A 177 -41.25 -14.32 -22.17
C GLU A 177 -40.22 -13.19 -22.32
N HIS A 178 -40.62 -12.07 -22.94
CA HIS A 178 -39.75 -10.92 -23.09
C HIS A 178 -39.38 -10.28 -21.74
N GLY A 179 -40.32 -10.23 -20.80
CA GLY A 179 -40.04 -9.76 -19.44
C GLY A 179 -38.99 -10.62 -18.74
N LEU A 180 -39.12 -11.94 -18.80
CA LEU A 180 -38.14 -12.87 -18.24
C LEU A 180 -36.78 -12.76 -18.93
N LEU A 181 -36.76 -12.59 -20.26
CA LEU A 181 -35.52 -12.38 -21.01
C LEU A 181 -34.82 -11.10 -20.54
N ALA A 182 -35.54 -9.98 -20.43
CA ALA A 182 -34.97 -8.71 -20.00
C ALA A 182 -34.40 -8.80 -18.56
N LEU A 183 -35.12 -9.44 -17.64
CA LEU A 183 -34.65 -9.69 -16.28
C LEU A 183 -33.41 -10.58 -16.26
N GLY A 184 -33.44 -11.69 -16.98
CA GLY A 184 -32.31 -12.63 -17.05
C GLY A 184 -31.04 -11.98 -17.59
N MET A 185 -31.16 -11.15 -18.63
CA MET A 185 -29.99 -10.44 -19.19
C MET A 185 -29.45 -9.38 -18.24
N THR A 186 -30.32 -8.62 -17.57
CA THR A 186 -29.89 -7.62 -16.59
C THR A 186 -29.24 -8.27 -15.36
N ALA A 187 -29.79 -9.39 -14.89
CA ALA A 187 -29.21 -10.18 -13.80
C ALA A 187 -27.81 -10.73 -14.16
N LYS A 188 -27.60 -11.15 -15.41
CA LYS A 188 -26.26 -11.56 -15.88
C LYS A 188 -25.25 -10.42 -15.83
N ILE A 189 -25.63 -9.21 -16.22
CA ILE A 189 -24.76 -8.03 -16.10
C ILE A 189 -24.39 -7.80 -14.63
N LEU A 190 -25.38 -7.78 -13.73
CA LEU A 190 -25.17 -7.60 -12.30
C LEU A 190 -24.22 -8.68 -11.73
N ALA A 191 -24.44 -9.94 -12.08
CA ALA A 191 -23.59 -11.06 -11.64
C ALA A 191 -22.14 -10.96 -12.14
N MET A 192 -21.92 -10.32 -13.30
CA MET A 192 -20.58 -10.12 -13.85
C MET A 192 -19.84 -8.91 -13.26
N GLN A 193 -20.50 -8.00 -12.54
CA GLN A 193 -19.84 -6.82 -11.97
C GLN A 193 -18.73 -7.21 -10.98
N ALA A 194 -19.00 -8.12 -10.04
CA ALA A 194 -18.01 -8.51 -9.03
C ALA A 194 -16.75 -9.17 -9.64
N PRO A 195 -16.86 -10.15 -10.58
CA PRO A 195 -15.69 -10.67 -11.27
C PRO A 195 -14.94 -9.61 -12.09
N HIS A 196 -15.64 -8.66 -12.71
CA HIS A 196 -15.02 -7.57 -13.49
C HIS A 196 -14.21 -6.63 -12.58
N ILE A 197 -14.76 -6.28 -11.41
CA ILE A 197 -14.09 -5.49 -10.36
C ILE A 197 -12.81 -6.17 -9.86
N ALA A 198 -12.75 -7.50 -9.84
CA ALA A 198 -11.61 -8.26 -9.35
C ALA A 198 -10.58 -8.63 -10.43
N GLU A 199 -10.89 -8.41 -11.71
CA GLU A 199 -10.03 -8.82 -12.82
C GLU A 199 -8.83 -7.89 -12.94
N ALA A 200 -7.63 -8.45 -13.12
CA ALA A 200 -6.38 -7.70 -13.22
C ALA A 200 -5.96 -7.45 -14.68
N SER A 201 -6.48 -8.23 -15.62
CA SER A 201 -6.14 -8.20 -17.04
C SER A 201 -7.10 -7.34 -17.84
N ASP A 202 -6.60 -6.25 -18.42
CA ASP A 202 -7.39 -5.38 -19.30
C ASP A 202 -8.04 -6.15 -20.46
N ALA A 203 -7.34 -7.14 -21.03
CA ALA A 203 -7.87 -7.94 -22.13
C ALA A 203 -9.08 -8.80 -21.73
N LYS A 204 -9.07 -9.34 -20.49
CA LYS A 204 -10.22 -10.07 -19.95
C LYS A 204 -11.35 -9.13 -19.57
N MET A 205 -11.05 -7.96 -19.03
CA MET A 205 -12.05 -6.92 -18.79
C MET A 205 -12.73 -6.49 -20.10
N ASP A 206 -11.98 -6.36 -21.20
CA ASP A 206 -12.54 -6.07 -22.54
C ASP A 206 -13.52 -7.16 -23.00
N GLU A 207 -13.19 -8.43 -22.75
CA GLU A 207 -14.06 -9.57 -23.07
C GLU A 207 -15.35 -9.53 -22.26
N MET A 208 -15.23 -9.36 -20.95
CA MET A 208 -16.38 -9.24 -20.06
C MET A 208 -17.28 -8.06 -20.43
N GLU A 209 -16.72 -6.92 -20.81
CA GLU A 209 -17.49 -5.74 -21.22
C GLU A 209 -18.23 -5.97 -22.54
N ARG A 210 -17.65 -6.71 -23.49
CA ARG A 210 -18.36 -7.13 -24.71
C ARG A 210 -19.56 -8.01 -24.38
N GLU A 211 -19.40 -8.96 -23.46
CA GLU A 211 -20.51 -9.81 -23.00
C GLU A 211 -21.60 -8.99 -22.28
N MET A 212 -21.22 -8.12 -21.35
CA MET A 212 -22.16 -7.22 -20.67
C MET A 212 -22.93 -6.33 -21.67
N ALA A 213 -22.25 -5.78 -22.68
CA ALA A 213 -22.87 -4.99 -23.73
C ALA A 213 -23.86 -5.81 -24.57
N ALA A 214 -23.54 -7.07 -24.86
CA ALA A 214 -24.44 -7.99 -25.55
C ALA A 214 -25.70 -8.28 -24.72
N TYR A 215 -25.56 -8.52 -23.42
CA TYR A 215 -26.70 -8.68 -22.52
C TYR A 215 -27.54 -7.41 -22.41
N ALA A 216 -26.92 -6.24 -22.32
CA ALA A 216 -27.62 -4.96 -22.27
C ALA A 216 -28.45 -4.73 -23.54
N LYS A 217 -27.87 -5.03 -24.71
CA LYS A 217 -28.60 -4.98 -25.99
C LYS A 217 -29.79 -5.94 -25.98
N ALA A 218 -29.61 -7.19 -25.55
CA ALA A 218 -30.69 -8.17 -25.51
C ALA A 218 -31.84 -7.76 -24.56
N ALA A 219 -31.52 -7.14 -23.42
CA ALA A 219 -32.52 -6.58 -22.52
C ALA A 219 -33.31 -5.43 -23.18
N ARG A 220 -32.61 -4.49 -23.84
CA ARG A 220 -33.26 -3.39 -24.60
C ARG A 220 -34.16 -3.91 -25.71
N ASP A 221 -33.70 -4.88 -26.47
CA ASP A 221 -34.49 -5.49 -27.55
C ASP A 221 -35.76 -6.16 -26.99
N ALA A 222 -35.66 -6.85 -25.84
CA ALA A 222 -36.81 -7.46 -25.18
C ALA A 222 -37.82 -6.42 -24.66
N LEU A 223 -37.35 -5.31 -24.06
CA LEU A 223 -38.21 -4.21 -23.63
C LEU A 223 -38.89 -3.53 -24.83
N ALA A 224 -38.18 -3.35 -25.94
CA ALA A 224 -38.75 -2.83 -27.18
C ALA A 224 -39.84 -3.76 -27.75
N ALA A 225 -39.63 -5.08 -27.69
CA ALA A 225 -40.63 -6.06 -28.09
C ALA A 225 -41.86 -6.03 -27.15
N MET A 226 -41.68 -5.91 -25.84
CA MET A 226 -42.81 -5.74 -24.91
C MET A 226 -43.63 -4.48 -25.23
N ARG A 227 -42.98 -3.39 -25.63
CA ARG A 227 -43.64 -2.11 -25.93
C ARG A 227 -44.62 -2.20 -27.10
N THR A 228 -44.45 -3.15 -28.02
CA THR A 228 -45.41 -3.36 -29.13
C THR A 228 -46.60 -4.24 -28.74
N LEU A 229 -46.51 -4.96 -27.62
CA LEU A 229 -47.51 -5.93 -27.17
C LEU A 229 -48.35 -5.44 -26.00
N VAL A 230 -47.76 -4.62 -25.12
CA VAL A 230 -48.41 -4.13 -23.91
C VAL A 230 -49.36 -2.98 -24.26
N THR A 231 -50.56 -3.00 -23.70
CA THR A 231 -51.60 -1.98 -23.90
C THR A 231 -52.23 -1.54 -22.57
N GLY A 232 -52.95 -0.41 -22.57
CA GLY A 232 -53.70 0.06 -21.41
C GLY A 232 -52.80 0.39 -20.20
N GLN A 233 -53.23 0.01 -19.00
CA GLN A 233 -52.53 0.33 -17.74
C GLN A 233 -51.12 -0.29 -17.64
N GLY A 234 -50.83 -1.36 -18.40
CA GLY A 234 -49.49 -1.95 -18.43
C GLY A 234 -48.43 -1.07 -19.10
N LEU A 235 -48.83 -0.08 -19.91
CA LEU A 235 -47.88 0.82 -20.59
C LEU A 235 -47.11 1.70 -19.61
N GLU A 236 -47.79 2.22 -18.58
CA GLU A 236 -47.16 3.07 -17.56
C GLU A 236 -46.11 2.28 -16.77
N THR A 237 -46.42 1.04 -16.38
CA THR A 237 -45.48 0.18 -15.66
C THR A 237 -44.33 -0.30 -16.54
N LEU A 238 -44.57 -0.51 -17.84
CA LEU A 238 -43.50 -0.82 -18.78
C LEU A 238 -42.58 0.38 -18.98
N GLN A 239 -43.11 1.60 -19.01
CA GLN A 239 -42.31 2.82 -19.06
C GLN A 239 -41.45 2.96 -17.79
N ALA A 240 -42.00 2.66 -16.61
CA ALA A 240 -41.24 2.60 -15.38
C ALA A 240 -40.12 1.54 -15.43
N ALA A 241 -40.38 0.38 -16.03
CA ALA A 241 -39.35 -0.64 -16.24
C ALA A 241 -38.23 -0.15 -17.16
N CYS A 242 -38.55 0.54 -18.25
CA CYS A 242 -37.53 1.12 -19.14
C CYS A 242 -36.65 2.13 -18.40
N ALA A 243 -37.27 3.03 -17.63
CA ALA A 243 -36.53 4.02 -16.83
C ALA A 243 -35.64 3.38 -15.76
N ALA A 244 -36.11 2.33 -15.09
CA ALA A 244 -35.31 1.61 -14.10
C ALA A 244 -34.12 0.87 -14.75
N PHE A 245 -34.31 0.31 -15.94
CA PHE A 245 -33.22 -0.29 -16.71
C PHE A 245 -32.19 0.75 -17.18
N GLU A 246 -32.62 1.93 -17.65
CA GLU A 246 -31.73 3.03 -17.99
C GLU A 246 -30.92 3.51 -16.77
N ALA A 247 -31.55 3.61 -15.59
CA ALA A 247 -30.86 3.92 -14.34
C ALA A 247 -29.81 2.85 -13.99
N PHE A 248 -30.14 1.56 -14.17
CA PHE A 248 -29.19 0.46 -14.02
C PHE A 248 -28.00 0.58 -14.98
N GLU A 249 -28.22 0.92 -16.26
CA GLU A 249 -27.14 1.12 -17.25
C GLU A 249 -26.20 2.29 -16.87
N VAL A 250 -26.74 3.36 -16.28
CA VAL A 250 -25.93 4.47 -15.74
C VAL A 250 -25.03 3.99 -14.60
N VAL A 251 -25.59 3.24 -13.64
CA VAL A 251 -24.83 2.67 -12.52
C VAL A 251 -23.77 1.68 -13.02
N GLN A 252 -24.13 0.81 -13.98
CA GLN A 252 -23.22 -0.13 -14.62
C GLN A 252 -22.01 0.56 -15.25
N THR A 253 -22.23 1.69 -15.92
CA THR A 253 -21.17 2.47 -16.55
C THR A 253 -20.17 2.97 -15.51
N GLU A 254 -20.66 3.46 -14.36
CA GLU A 254 -19.80 3.93 -13.28
C GLU A 254 -19.02 2.78 -12.62
N VAL A 255 -19.65 1.61 -12.43
CA VAL A 255 -18.99 0.40 -11.94
C VAL A 255 -17.83 0.00 -12.88
N ILE A 256 -18.08 -0.06 -14.20
CA ILE A 256 -17.03 -0.37 -15.19
C ILE A 256 -15.90 0.65 -15.12
N ARG A 257 -16.22 1.95 -15.06
CA ARG A 257 -15.22 3.02 -15.03
C ARG A 257 -14.29 2.89 -13.83
N LEU A 258 -14.84 2.69 -12.64
CA LEU A 258 -14.06 2.52 -11.40
C LEU A 258 -13.27 1.22 -11.39
N SER A 259 -13.89 0.13 -11.88
CA SER A 259 -13.23 -1.15 -12.05
C SER A 259 -12.01 -1.04 -12.97
N ARG A 260 -12.10 -0.30 -14.10
CA ARG A 260 -10.98 -0.07 -15.03
C ARG A 260 -9.81 0.71 -14.45
N ILE A 261 -10.08 1.66 -13.55
CA ILE A 261 -9.00 2.34 -12.82
C ILE A 261 -8.20 1.29 -12.02
N ASN A 262 -8.91 0.34 -11.41
CA ASN A 262 -8.36 -0.87 -10.81
C ASN A 262 -7.26 -0.62 -9.77
N SER A 263 -7.42 0.43 -8.96
CA SER A 263 -6.32 0.96 -8.15
C SER A 263 -5.90 -0.01 -7.05
N ASN A 264 -6.83 -0.73 -6.42
CA ASN A 264 -6.50 -1.67 -5.35
C ASN A 264 -5.76 -2.91 -5.87
N VAL A 265 -6.15 -3.47 -7.02
CA VAL A 265 -5.47 -4.63 -7.62
C VAL A 265 -4.07 -4.24 -8.08
N LYS A 266 -3.92 -3.07 -8.71
CA LYS A 266 -2.61 -2.53 -9.11
C LYS A 266 -1.70 -2.31 -7.91
N ALA A 267 -2.22 -1.67 -6.84
CA ALA A 267 -1.47 -1.46 -5.60
C ALA A 267 -1.04 -2.80 -4.96
N LEU A 268 -1.93 -3.79 -4.91
CA LEU A 268 -1.64 -5.12 -4.38
C LEU A 268 -0.55 -5.84 -5.20
N ALA A 269 -0.63 -5.78 -6.53
CA ALA A 269 0.38 -6.38 -7.41
C ALA A 269 1.77 -5.76 -7.19
N LEU A 270 1.84 -4.43 -7.06
CA LEU A 270 3.08 -3.73 -6.72
C LEU A 270 3.62 -4.16 -5.35
N SER A 271 2.74 -4.20 -4.33
CA SER A 271 3.11 -4.55 -2.95
C SER A 271 3.66 -5.98 -2.88
N MET A 272 2.98 -6.95 -3.48
CA MET A 272 3.36 -8.36 -3.44
C MET A 272 4.55 -8.72 -4.35
N GLY A 273 4.77 -7.93 -5.41
CA GLY A 273 5.80 -8.16 -6.41
C GLY A 273 7.09 -7.40 -6.12
N LEU A 274 7.27 -6.27 -6.80
CA LEU A 274 8.53 -5.51 -6.78
C LEU A 274 8.81 -4.94 -5.38
N LYS A 275 7.81 -4.34 -4.72
CA LYS A 275 7.97 -3.68 -3.43
C LYS A 275 8.47 -4.64 -2.36
N ARG A 276 7.88 -5.84 -2.28
CA ARG A 276 8.32 -6.91 -1.36
C ARG A 276 9.80 -7.24 -1.51
N ARG A 277 10.31 -7.35 -2.74
CA ARG A 277 11.73 -7.67 -2.99
C ARG A 277 12.66 -6.55 -2.53
N VAL A 278 12.31 -5.31 -2.84
CA VAL A 278 13.12 -4.15 -2.46
C VAL A 278 13.08 -3.93 -0.93
N ALA A 279 11.93 -4.13 -0.29
CA ALA A 279 11.80 -4.09 1.16
C ALA A 279 12.69 -5.14 1.84
N ALA A 280 12.66 -6.39 1.36
CA ALA A 280 13.52 -7.46 1.89
C ALA A 280 15.02 -7.13 1.72
N ARG A 281 15.41 -6.53 0.60
CA ARG A 281 16.78 -6.06 0.38
C ARG A 281 17.17 -4.94 1.35
N CYS A 282 16.27 -4.00 1.61
CA CYS A 282 16.49 -2.94 2.60
C CYS A 282 16.69 -3.52 4.01
N GLU A 283 15.84 -4.47 4.39
CA GLU A 283 15.92 -5.21 5.66
C GLU A 283 17.26 -5.93 5.80
N GLU A 284 17.64 -6.75 4.82
CA GLU A 284 18.92 -7.49 4.81
C GLU A 284 20.14 -6.56 4.96
N LEU A 285 20.14 -5.42 4.26
CA LEU A 285 21.23 -4.44 4.33
C LEU A 285 21.31 -3.77 5.69
N LEU A 286 20.17 -3.44 6.32
CA LEU A 286 20.14 -2.86 7.67
C LEU A 286 20.56 -3.89 8.73
N GLU A 287 20.13 -5.15 8.60
CA GLU A 287 20.55 -6.22 9.50
C GLU A 287 22.06 -6.46 9.42
N THR A 288 22.60 -6.58 8.20
CA THR A 288 24.04 -6.76 7.97
C THR A 288 24.86 -5.56 8.50
N LEU A 289 24.34 -4.34 8.31
CA LEU A 289 24.97 -3.13 8.85
C LEU A 289 24.98 -3.15 10.38
N ARG A 290 23.87 -3.53 11.02
CA ARG A 290 23.78 -3.67 12.48
C ARG A 290 24.79 -4.69 13.00
N GLU A 291 24.85 -5.87 12.41
CA GLU A 291 25.79 -6.93 12.79
C GLU A 291 27.25 -6.49 12.67
N THR A 292 27.56 -5.72 11.63
CA THR A 292 28.90 -5.17 11.41
C THR A 292 29.27 -4.17 12.52
N ILE A 293 28.35 -3.27 12.86
CA ILE A 293 28.51 -2.30 13.95
C ILE A 293 28.69 -3.01 15.29
N ASP A 294 27.83 -3.98 15.61
CA ASP A 294 27.86 -4.71 16.88
C ASP A 294 29.13 -5.55 17.03
N THR A 295 29.62 -6.15 15.93
CA THR A 295 30.90 -6.84 15.90
C THR A 295 32.05 -5.90 16.24
N ARG A 296 32.06 -4.69 15.68
CA ARG A 296 33.09 -3.68 15.98
C ARG A 296 33.01 -3.17 17.41
N LEU A 297 31.80 -2.95 17.92
CA LEU A 297 31.55 -2.60 19.32
C LEU A 297 32.12 -3.66 20.28
N SER A 298 31.85 -4.94 20.02
CA SER A 298 32.34 -6.05 20.85
C SER A 298 33.87 -6.13 20.90
N LYS A 299 34.55 -5.76 19.81
CA LYS A 299 36.02 -5.68 19.74
C LYS A 299 36.57 -4.47 20.49
N ALA A 300 35.84 -3.35 20.55
CA ALA A 300 36.26 -2.15 21.24
C ALA A 300 36.09 -2.24 22.78
N THR A 301 35.24 -3.16 23.26
CA THR A 301 34.98 -3.38 24.69
C THR A 301 35.77 -4.52 25.32
N ARG A 302 36.57 -5.28 24.55
CA ARG A 302 37.47 -6.34 25.03
C ARG A 302 38.90 -5.84 25.13
#